data_AF-A0A2S0NKR2-F1
#
_entry.id   AF-A0A2S0NKR2-F1
#
_cell.length_a   1.000
_cell.length_b   1.000
_cell.length_c   1.000
_cell.angle_alpha   90.00
_cell.angle_beta   90.00
_cell.angle_gamma   90.00
#
_symmetry.space_group_name_H-M   'P 1'
#
loop_
_entity.id
_entity.type
_entity.pdbx_description
1 polymer ?
#
loop_
_entity_poly.entity_id
_entity_poly.type
_entity_poly.pdbx_seq_one_letter_code
_entity_poly.pdbx_strand_id
1 'polypeptide(L)'
;MKTKFEGNYKAGTICCLVGSSILLGITTILLLVVIITAIAASHTSGPMTLGAGMFLFILFMICLIPNILIVVFTIISLKTKTTDKKILIGVLAIIFGLLIGLIGGIIMLVAPQEMIEDEKIGNELR
;
A
#
# COMPACT_ATOMS: atom_id res chain seq x y z
N MET A 1 -1.31 -29.19 -14.79
CA MET A 1 -0.81 -27.85 -15.19
C MET A 1 -0.62 -27.01 -13.94
N LYS A 2 0.61 -26.66 -13.56
CA LYS A 2 0.84 -25.65 -12.52
C LYS A 2 0.46 -24.31 -13.15
N THR A 3 -0.72 -23.78 -12.84
CA THR A 3 -1.08 -22.41 -13.20
C THR A 3 -0.12 -21.50 -12.47
N LYS A 4 0.86 -21.07 -13.24
CA LYS A 4 2.07 -20.37 -12.85
C LYS A 4 1.70 -18.93 -12.61
N PHE A 5 0.72 -18.67 -11.71
CA PHE A 5 0.53 -17.36 -11.10
C PHE A 5 1.91 -16.91 -10.63
N GLU A 6 2.44 -15.99 -11.42
CA GLU A 6 3.85 -15.87 -11.70
C GLU A 6 4.59 -15.51 -10.42
N GLY A 7 5.67 -16.24 -10.12
CA GLY A 7 6.46 -16.00 -8.91
C GLY A 7 6.78 -14.52 -8.70
N ASN A 8 6.98 -13.77 -9.78
CA ASN A 8 7.22 -12.33 -9.78
C ASN A 8 6.00 -11.50 -9.35
N TYR A 9 4.80 -11.78 -9.85
CA TYR A 9 3.59 -11.09 -9.39
C TYR A 9 3.35 -11.36 -7.91
N LYS A 10 3.38 -12.63 -7.49
CA LYS A 10 3.13 -13.00 -6.09
C LYS A 10 4.21 -12.44 -5.17
N ALA A 11 5.48 -12.46 -5.58
CA ALA A 11 6.59 -11.88 -4.83
C ALA A 11 6.46 -10.35 -4.72
N GLY A 12 6.13 -9.67 -5.82
CA GLY A 12 5.89 -8.22 -5.84
C GLY A 12 4.75 -7.82 -4.92
N THR A 13 3.61 -8.52 -4.99
CA THR A 13 2.43 -8.30 -4.15
C THR A 13 2.75 -8.52 -2.66
N ILE A 14 3.50 -9.58 -2.31
CA ILE A 14 3.95 -9.81 -0.92
C ILE A 14 4.93 -8.72 -0.47
N CYS A 15 5.84 -8.30 -1.34
CA CYS A 15 6.81 -7.24 -1.04
C CYS A 15 6.10 -5.90 -0.77
N CYS A 16 5.11 -5.53 -1.59
CA CYS A 16 4.23 -4.39 -1.35
C CYS A 16 3.47 -4.50 -0.02
N LEU A 17 2.95 -5.68 0.31
CA LEU A 17 2.25 -5.92 1.58
C LEU A 17 3.16 -5.71 2.78
N VAL A 18 4.37 -6.29 2.76
CA VAL A 18 5.34 -6.20 3.85
C VAL A 18 5.84 -4.76 3.99
N GLY A 19 6.21 -4.11 2.89
CA GLY A 19 6.66 -2.71 2.89
C GLY A 19 5.60 -1.77 3.48
N SER A 20 4.35 -1.90 3.03
CA SER A 20 3.24 -1.07 3.52
C SER A 20 2.91 -1.36 4.99
N SER A 21 3.03 -2.62 5.43
CA SER A 21 2.79 -3.00 6.84
C SER A 21 3.85 -2.43 7.78
N ILE A 22 5.13 -2.42 7.36
CA ILE A 22 6.20 -1.78 8.12
C ILE A 22 5.98 -0.27 8.19
N LEU A 23 5.61 0.38 7.09
CA LEU A 23 5.23 1.80 7.10
C LEU A 23 4.11 2.09 8.09
N LEU A 24 3.04 1.28 8.07
CA LEU A 24 1.92 1.43 9.00
C LEU A 24 2.36 1.30 10.45
N GLY A 25 3.25 0.35 10.75
CA GLY A 25 3.84 0.21 12.09
C GLY A 25 4.64 1.45 12.51
N ILE A 26 5.52 1.96 11.64
CA ILE A 26 6.33 3.14 11.94
C ILE A 26 5.46 4.39 12.07
N THR A 27 4.49 4.59 11.16
CA THR A 27 3.61 5.76 11.18
C THR A 27 2.69 5.78 12.40
N THR A 28 2.21 4.63 12.87
CA THR A 28 1.43 4.55 14.11
C THR A 28 2.25 4.85 15.35
N ILE A 29 3.50 4.38 15.44
CA ILE A 29 4.42 4.74 16.54
C ILE A 29 4.71 6.24 16.53
N LEU A 30 5.04 6.81 15.36
CA LEU A 30 5.31 8.24 15.23
C LEU A 30 4.09 9.09 15.59
N LEU A 31 2.88 8.67 15.21
CA LEU A 31 1.65 9.35 15.60
C LEU A 31 1.51 9.42 17.12
N LEU A 32 1.82 8.32 17.82
CA LEU A 32 1.75 8.24 19.28
C LEU A 32 2.75 9.20 19.93
N VAL A 33 3.98 9.29 19.40
CA VAL A 33 4.99 10.26 19.85
C VAL A 33 4.54 11.71 19.61
N VAL A 34 3.95 12.01 18.44
CA VAL A 34 3.43 13.35 18.12
C VAL A 34 2.29 13.74 19.06
N ILE A 35 1.40 12.81 19.42
CA ILE A 35 0.32 13.09 20.38
C ILE A 35 0.90 13.40 21.77
N ILE A 36 1.84 12.60 22.28
CA ILE A 36 2.46 12.83 23.59
C ILE A 36 3.19 14.18 23.61
N THR A 37 3.95 14.49 22.57
CA THR A 37 4.67 15.75 22.47
C THR A 37 3.74 16.95 22.31
N ALA A 38 2.62 16.81 21.57
CA ALA A 38 1.61 17.86 21.47
C ALA A 38 0.93 18.15 22.82
N ILE A 39 0.65 17.11 23.63
CA ILE A 39 0.12 17.28 24.98
C ILE A 39 1.17 17.94 25.90
N ALA A 40 2.44 17.54 25.83
CA ALA A 40 3.49 18.19 26.63
C ALA A 40 3.72 19.66 26.23
N ALA A 41 3.64 19.95 24.93
CA ALA A 41 3.82 21.28 24.35
C ALA A 41 2.65 22.22 24.68
N SER A 42 1.42 21.72 24.78
CA SER A 42 0.24 22.56 25.13
C SER A 42 0.35 23.20 26.51
N HIS A 43 1.14 22.63 27.42
CA HIS A 43 1.36 23.16 28.77
C HIS A 43 2.54 24.15 28.87
N THR A 44 3.46 24.16 27.90
CA THR A 44 4.77 24.82 28.05
C THR A 44 5.15 25.77 26.92
N SER A 45 4.45 25.74 25.79
CA SER A 45 4.91 26.41 24.57
C SER A 45 3.82 27.22 23.87
N GLY A 46 4.24 28.33 23.25
CA GLY A 46 3.35 29.33 22.65
C GLY A 46 2.62 28.88 21.37
N PRO A 47 1.83 29.75 20.73
CA PRO A 47 0.96 29.38 19.60
C PRO A 47 1.69 28.81 18.37
N MET A 48 3.00 29.08 18.19
CA MET A 48 3.78 28.54 17.08
C MET A 48 3.95 27.01 17.12
N THR A 49 4.16 26.41 18.29
CA THR A 49 4.34 24.96 18.44
C THR A 49 3.05 24.19 18.21
N LEU A 50 1.91 24.79 18.56
CA LEU A 50 0.57 24.25 18.31
C LEU A 50 0.27 24.18 16.80
N GLY A 51 0.63 25.22 16.04
CA GLY A 51 0.48 25.25 14.58
C GLY A 51 1.34 24.19 13.87
N ALA A 52 2.59 24.00 14.31
CA ALA A 52 3.48 22.97 13.76
C ALA A 52 2.94 21.54 13.99
N GLY A 53 2.34 21.28 15.16
CA GLY A 53 1.72 19.99 15.48
C GLY A 53 0.53 19.66 14.57
N MET A 54 -0.35 20.63 14.30
CA MET A 54 -1.49 20.44 13.39
C MET A 54 -1.05 20.17 11.94
N PHE A 55 -0.03 20.88 11.47
CA PHE A 55 0.51 20.67 10.12
C PHE A 55 1.09 19.26 9.95
N LEU A 56 1.88 18.79 10.92
CA LEU A 56 2.41 17.42 10.93
C LEU A 56 1.29 16.39 10.94
N PHE A 57 0.25 16.58 11.75
CA PHE A 57 -0.88 15.65 11.82
C PHE A 57 -1.62 15.51 10.48
N ILE A 58 -1.86 16.63 9.78
CA ILE A 58 -2.48 16.62 8.45
C ILE A 58 -1.60 15.85 7.45
N LEU A 59 -0.29 16.10 7.46
CA LEU A 59 0.66 15.42 6.57
C LEU A 59 0.68 13.91 6.83
N PHE A 60 0.56 13.49 8.09
CA PHE A 60 0.44 12.08 8.48
C PHE A 60 -0.83 11.42 7.92
N MET A 61 -1.98 12.09 7.99
CA MET A 61 -3.23 11.54 7.47
C MET A 61 -3.18 11.31 5.95
N ILE A 62 -2.54 12.22 5.21
CA ILE A 62 -2.34 12.09 3.76
C ILE A 62 -1.47 10.88 3.40
N CYS A 63 -0.49 10.52 4.23
CA CYS A 63 0.34 9.33 4.01
C CYS A 63 -0.31 8.02 4.49
N LEU A 64 -1.17 8.07 5.49
CA LEU A 64 -1.76 6.90 6.12
C LEU A 64 -2.88 6.28 5.28
N ILE A 65 -3.78 7.11 4.75
CA ILE A 65 -4.90 6.68 3.90
C ILE A 65 -4.44 5.83 2.69
N PRO A 66 -3.49 6.28 1.84
CA PRO A 66 -3.04 5.50 0.69
C PRO A 66 -2.32 4.21 1.10
N ASN A 67 -1.59 4.20 2.22
CA ASN A 67 -0.95 2.97 2.73
C ASN A 67 -1.98 1.90 3.13
N ILE A 68 -3.09 2.30 3.76
CA ILE A 68 -4.20 1.38 4.05
C ILE A 68 -4.81 0.84 2.76
N LEU A 69 -5.04 1.70 1.76
CA LEU A 69 -5.58 1.28 0.47
C LEU A 69 -4.67 0.25 -0.22
N ILE A 70 -3.35 0.45 -0.19
CA ILE A 70 -2.38 -0.52 -0.73
C ILE A 70 -2.56 -1.87 -0.06
N VAL A 71 -2.59 -1.92 1.28
CA VAL A 71 -2.74 -3.17 2.03
C VAL A 71 -4.06 -3.87 1.67
N VAL A 72 -5.17 -3.13 1.68
CA VAL A 72 -6.51 -3.69 1.39
C VAL A 72 -6.57 -4.24 -0.04
N PHE A 73 -6.14 -3.47 -1.04
CA PHE A 73 -6.17 -3.93 -2.43
C PHE A 73 -5.21 -5.09 -2.68
N THR A 74 -4.05 -5.09 -2.03
CA THR A 74 -3.07 -6.18 -2.08
C THR A 74 -3.64 -7.48 -1.53
N ILE A 75 -4.33 -7.43 -0.38
CA ILE A 75 -5.01 -8.60 0.21
C ILE A 75 -6.14 -9.10 -0.69
N ILE A 76 -6.95 -8.19 -1.24
CA ILE A 76 -8.04 -8.57 -2.16
C ILE A 76 -7.46 -9.25 -3.40
N SER A 77 -6.43 -8.70 -4.02
CA SER A 77 -5.80 -9.28 -5.22
C SER A 77 -5.16 -10.64 -4.93
N LEU A 78 -4.57 -10.85 -3.74
CA LEU A 78 -4.07 -12.16 -3.32
C LEU A 78 -5.21 -13.19 -3.14
N LYS A 79 -6.36 -12.76 -2.62
CA LYS A 79 -7.51 -13.63 -2.37
C LYS A 79 -8.26 -14.00 -3.65
N THR A 80 -8.47 -13.04 -4.55
CA THR A 80 -9.18 -13.27 -5.82
C THR A 80 -8.30 -13.93 -6.87
N LYS A 81 -6.96 -13.91 -6.69
CA LYS A 81 -5.99 -14.34 -7.70
C LYS A 81 -6.26 -13.67 -9.04
N THR A 82 -6.62 -12.39 -9.03
CA THR A 82 -6.82 -11.61 -10.26
C THR A 82 -5.76 -10.52 -10.37
N THR A 83 -5.33 -10.23 -11.61
CA THR A 83 -4.33 -9.19 -11.89
C THR A 83 -4.94 -7.85 -12.31
N ASP A 84 -6.28 -7.73 -12.33
CA ASP A 84 -7.01 -6.54 -12.78
C ASP A 84 -6.57 -5.24 -12.09
N LYS A 85 -6.19 -5.32 -10.81
CA LYS A 85 -5.80 -4.16 -9.99
C LYS A 85 -4.29 -3.96 -9.91
N LYS A 86 -3.52 -4.68 -10.73
CA LYS A 86 -2.05 -4.67 -10.70
C LYS A 86 -1.45 -3.28 -10.89
N ILE A 87 -1.91 -2.54 -11.89
CA ILE A 87 -1.38 -1.19 -12.17
C ILE A 87 -1.66 -0.26 -11.00
N LEU A 88 -2.88 -0.30 -10.45
CA LEU A 88 -3.29 0.56 -9.35
C LEU A 88 -2.49 0.29 -8.07
N ILE A 89 -2.31 -0.99 -7.70
CA ILE A 89 -1.52 -1.36 -6.51
C ILE A 89 -0.04 -1.00 -6.72
N GLY A 90 0.49 -1.23 -7.93
CA GLY A 90 1.90 -0.99 -8.25
C GLY A 90 2.24 0.50 -8.21
N VAL A 91 1.40 1.34 -8.81
CA VAL A 91 1.59 2.79 -8.82
C VAL A 91 1.44 3.39 -7.42
N LEU A 92 0.42 2.98 -6.65
CA LEU A 92 0.28 3.44 -5.26
C LEU A 92 1.49 3.02 -4.42
N ALA A 93 1.99 1.79 -4.58
CA ALA A 93 3.16 1.31 -3.85
C ALA A 93 4.46 2.04 -4.21
N ILE A 94 4.62 2.49 -5.46
CA ILE A 94 5.77 3.31 -5.88
C ILE A 94 5.70 4.72 -5.28
N ILE A 95 4.51 5.34 -5.25
CA ILE A 95 4.35 6.71 -4.75
C ILE A 95 4.45 6.75 -3.22
N PHE A 96 3.89 5.75 -2.52
CA PHE A 96 3.70 5.80 -1.06
C PHE A 96 4.46 4.73 -0.26
N GLY A 97 5.00 3.69 -0.90
CA GLY A 97 5.48 2.47 -0.22
C GLY A 97 6.95 2.46 0.24
N LEU A 98 7.64 3.61 0.26
CA LEU A 98 9.10 3.71 0.49
C LEU A 98 9.90 2.70 -0.38
N LEU A 99 11.13 2.38 0.02
CA LEU A 99 12.05 1.52 -0.75
C LEU A 99 11.49 0.12 -1.02
N ILE A 100 10.89 -0.54 -0.02
CA ILE A 100 10.40 -1.91 -0.15
C ILE A 100 9.14 -1.95 -1.02
N GLY A 101 8.21 -1.00 -0.85
CA GLY A 101 7.03 -0.88 -1.70
C GLY A 101 7.36 -0.45 -3.13
N LEU A 102 8.40 0.36 -3.33
CA LEU A 102 8.91 0.71 -4.66
C LEU A 102 9.46 -0.53 -5.38
N ILE A 103 10.32 -1.32 -4.74
CA ILE A 103 10.87 -2.55 -5.32
C ILE A 103 9.75 -3.54 -5.62
N GLY A 104 8.83 -3.75 -4.66
CA GLY A 104 7.66 -4.60 -4.83
C GLY A 104 6.76 -4.15 -5.98
N GLY A 105 6.52 -2.84 -6.09
CA GLY A 105 5.69 -2.23 -7.13
C GLY A 105 6.29 -2.40 -8.52
N ILE A 106 7.60 -2.22 -8.69
CA ILE A 106 8.31 -2.42 -9.96
C ILE A 106 8.23 -3.89 -10.38
N ILE A 107 8.57 -4.83 -9.47
CA ILE A 107 8.53 -6.27 -9.77
C ILE A 107 7.10 -6.69 -10.14
N MET A 108 6.11 -6.15 -9.45
CA MET A 108 4.70 -6.44 -9.70
C MET A 108 4.25 -5.88 -11.06
N LEU A 109 4.68 -4.68 -11.45
CA LEU A 109 4.39 -4.06 -12.75
C LEU A 109 5.02 -4.81 -13.91
N VAL A 110 6.27 -5.28 -13.74
CA VAL A 110 7.04 -6.00 -14.78
C VAL A 110 6.55 -7.44 -14.99
N ALA A 111 5.80 -8.02 -14.05
CA ALA A 111 5.17 -9.32 -14.30
C ALA A 111 4.26 -9.27 -15.56
N PRO A 112 3.96 -10.38 -16.21
CA PRO A 112 2.87 -10.42 -17.18
C PRO A 112 1.50 -10.08 -16.55
N GLN A 113 0.54 -9.65 -17.36
CA GLN A 113 -0.86 -9.51 -16.97
C GLN A 113 -1.58 -10.74 -17.51
N GLU A 114 -2.11 -11.58 -16.62
CA GLU A 114 -3.07 -12.60 -17.03
C GLU A 114 -4.42 -11.89 -17.22
N MET A 115 -4.73 -11.53 -18.47
CA MET A 115 -6.10 -11.17 -18.86
C MET A 115 -6.92 -12.45 -18.84
N ILE A 116 -7.91 -12.52 -17.96
CA ILE A 116 -8.92 -13.57 -17.98
C ILE A 116 -9.93 -13.21 -19.09
N GLU A 117 -9.53 -13.36 -20.35
CA GLU A 117 -10.37 -13.46 -21.56
C GLU A 117 -9.76 -14.66 -22.31
N ASP A 118 -10.38 -15.80 -22.62
CA ASP A 118 -11.77 -16.18 -22.90
C ASP A 118 -11.95 -17.67 -22.54
N GLU A 119 -12.71 -18.01 -21.49
CA GLU A 119 -13.18 -19.40 -21.29
C GLU A 119 -14.68 -19.45 -20.95
N LYS A 120 -15.45 -18.49 -21.49
CA LYS A 120 -16.92 -18.57 -21.47
C LYS A 120 -17.59 -18.47 -22.83
N ILE A 121 -16.89 -18.11 -23.91
CA ILE A 121 -17.48 -18.03 -25.25
C ILE A 121 -17.32 -19.34 -26.07
N GLY A 122 -16.38 -20.21 -25.70
CA GLY A 122 -16.14 -21.47 -26.41
C GLY A 122 -17.04 -22.66 -26.04
N ASN A 123 -17.82 -22.55 -24.96
CA ASN A 123 -18.65 -23.65 -24.44
C ASN A 123 -20.17 -23.51 -24.74
N GLU A 124 -20.58 -22.47 -25.48
CA GLU A 124 -21.93 -22.37 -26.04
C GLU A 124 -21.99 -22.71 -27.55
N LEU A 125 -20.87 -23.11 -28.14
CA LEU A 125 -20.75 -23.46 -29.57
C LEU A 125 -20.29 -24.92 -29.81
N ARG A 126 -20.44 -25.81 -28.84
CA ARG A 126 -20.21 -27.25 -29.00
C ARG A 126 -21.36 -28.09 -28.49
#